data_AF-A0A0Q8TCL7-F1
#
_entry.id   AF-A0A0Q8TCL7-F1
#
_cell.length_a   1.000
_cell.length_b   1.000
_cell.length_c   1.000
_cell.angle_alpha   90.00
_cell.angle_beta   90.00
_cell.angle_gamma   90.00
#
_symmetry.space_group_name_H-M   'P 1'
#
loop_
_entity.id
_entity.type
_entity.pdbx_description
1 polymer ?
#
loop_
_entity_poly.entity_id
_entity_poly.type
_entity_poly.pdbx_seq_one_letter_code
_entity_poly.pdbx_strand_id
1 'polypeptide(L)'
;MFSDFDALNGFKALKYPFLWHNKLEAFPAGLYLPQLASLYLSDNRITDLGFARSYPTLANLHADNNQITDLSPLATCPGLTELHVNDNPVASLAPLAGMRFSRFYADARHNEEKGALQLLLPELPHVQDAEQVERWRVADLMRAHDWAQLYAITDLALLGEAFASLVHGHYDEDTLRGVLAHPAPGAFDAMVAQGLSPHYATEAELMVNVLSGFGERLIPVLTQCFHTALARPWYRGNDFSAGKMKLEHAMVMRILVKAASPAHTNLFLAYFNERERFSEMHLYYYKKLLDVVGKTQAPQLVEPLIDLLRLDKHIIGGDAAFMKKIFKAIAQLGSKADAAVLASRFNAAAEARPDVQQAYEATLARLEKKKA
;
A
#
# COMPACT_ATOMS: atom_id res chain seq x y z
N MET A 1 -20.98 6.21 20.26
CA MET A 1 -20.40 7.19 21.21
C MET A 1 -19.88 6.41 22.38
N PHE A 2 -18.59 6.55 22.66
CA PHE A 2 -17.94 5.87 23.78
C PHE A 2 -18.24 6.61 25.09
N SER A 3 -18.50 5.86 26.16
CA SER A 3 -18.79 6.44 27.49
C SER A 3 -18.41 5.54 28.67
N ASP A 4 -17.95 4.31 28.43
CA ASP A 4 -17.64 3.33 29.47
C ASP A 4 -16.12 3.24 29.70
N PHE A 5 -15.61 4.09 30.59
CA PHE A 5 -14.19 4.10 30.92
C PHE A 5 -13.77 3.00 31.88
N ASP A 6 -14.69 2.42 32.65
CA ASP A 6 -14.39 1.31 33.55
C ASP A 6 -13.93 0.09 32.74
N ALA A 7 -14.50 -0.10 31.55
CA ALA A 7 -14.04 -1.09 30.59
C ALA A 7 -12.56 -0.92 30.23
N LEU A 8 -11.99 0.30 30.25
CA LEU A 8 -10.58 0.53 29.92
C LEU A 8 -9.63 0.20 31.09
N ASN A 9 -10.14 0.04 32.31
CA ASN A 9 -9.30 -0.16 33.48
C ASN A 9 -8.60 -1.53 33.44
N GLY A 10 -7.29 -1.56 33.65
CA GLY A 10 -6.52 -2.81 33.67
C GLY A 10 -5.98 -3.27 32.31
N PHE A 11 -6.20 -2.53 31.22
CA PHE A 11 -5.55 -2.80 29.94
C PHE A 11 -4.05 -2.44 29.97
N LYS A 12 -3.24 -3.37 30.47
CA LYS A 12 -1.79 -3.19 30.73
C LYS A 12 -0.95 -2.86 29.49
N ALA A 13 -1.44 -3.14 28.29
CA ALA A 13 -0.75 -2.92 27.02
C ALA A 13 -1.36 -1.80 26.17
N LEU A 14 -2.40 -1.11 26.65
CA LEU A 14 -3.04 -0.04 25.88
C LEU A 14 -2.14 1.19 25.86
N LYS A 15 -1.69 1.56 24.65
CA LYS A 15 -0.76 2.68 24.42
C LYS A 15 -1.40 3.89 23.75
N TYR A 16 -2.38 3.63 22.86
CA TYR A 16 -2.90 4.60 21.90
C TYR A 16 -4.45 4.57 21.83
N PRO A 17 -5.18 4.93 22.90
CA PRO A 17 -6.63 5.08 22.84
C PRO A 17 -7.06 6.21 21.91
N PHE A 18 -7.85 5.86 20.89
CA PHE A 18 -8.49 6.79 19.97
C PHE A 18 -9.92 7.08 20.42
N LEU A 19 -10.14 8.25 21.03
CA LEU A 19 -11.42 8.67 21.63
C LEU A 19 -11.98 9.97 21.01
N TRP A 20 -11.44 10.37 19.87
CA TRP A 20 -11.88 11.54 19.10
C TRP A 20 -13.32 11.38 18.57
N HIS A 21 -13.98 12.51 18.27
CA HIS A 21 -15.39 12.58 17.82
C HIS A 21 -16.39 11.87 18.76
N ASN A 22 -16.36 12.21 20.05
CA ASN A 22 -17.35 11.77 21.02
C ASN A 22 -18.03 12.98 21.71
N LYS A 23 -18.68 12.76 22.86
CA LYS A 23 -19.23 13.82 23.72
C LYS A 23 -18.62 13.73 25.12
N LEU A 24 -17.34 13.36 25.21
CA LEU A 24 -16.66 13.23 26.49
C LEU A 24 -16.46 14.61 27.10
N GLU A 25 -16.88 14.77 28.35
CA GLU A 25 -16.67 16.01 29.12
C GLU A 25 -15.40 15.92 29.99
N ALA A 26 -14.95 14.70 30.28
CA ALA A 26 -13.71 14.41 30.98
C ALA A 26 -13.13 13.06 30.54
N PHE A 27 -11.81 12.90 30.76
CA PHE A 27 -11.15 11.59 30.79
C PHE A 27 -10.85 11.26 32.26
N PRO A 28 -11.19 10.06 32.78
CA PRO A 28 -11.05 9.78 34.20
C PRO A 28 -9.60 9.80 34.66
N ALA A 29 -9.37 10.45 35.80
CA ALA A 29 -8.12 10.27 36.54
C ALA A 29 -8.08 8.86 37.16
N GLY A 30 -6.90 8.23 37.16
CA GLY A 30 -6.65 7.00 37.92
C GLY A 30 -6.97 5.67 37.25
N LEU A 31 -7.33 5.60 35.96
CA LEU A 31 -7.38 4.31 35.26
C LEU A 31 -5.98 3.69 35.20
N TYR A 32 -5.86 2.39 35.50
CA TYR A 32 -4.58 1.69 35.46
C TYR A 32 -4.18 1.37 34.01
N LEU A 33 -3.51 2.34 33.38
CA LEU A 33 -2.99 2.29 32.00
C LEU A 33 -1.47 2.52 31.99
N PRO A 34 -0.66 1.56 32.47
CA PRO A 34 0.77 1.76 32.73
C PRO A 34 1.63 1.97 31.48
N GLN A 35 1.07 1.77 30.28
CA GLN A 35 1.77 1.98 29.01
C GLN A 35 1.15 3.09 28.16
N LEU A 36 0.26 3.90 28.72
CA LEU A 36 -0.36 5.00 27.97
C LEU A 36 0.73 5.98 27.50
N ALA A 37 0.81 6.14 26.18
CA ALA A 37 1.83 6.95 25.52
C ALA A 37 1.22 8.04 24.64
N SER A 38 0.08 7.79 24.00
CA SER A 38 -0.63 8.79 23.19
C SER A 38 -2.12 8.76 23.47
N LEU A 39 -2.72 9.93 23.65
CA LEU A 39 -4.15 10.06 23.94
C LEU A 39 -4.80 11.00 22.92
N TYR A 40 -5.83 10.50 22.22
CA TYR A 40 -6.53 11.25 21.18
C TYR A 40 -7.96 11.57 21.63
N LEU A 41 -8.20 12.83 21.98
CA LEU A 41 -9.44 13.39 22.54
C LEU A 41 -10.02 14.52 21.69
N SER A 42 -9.49 14.81 20.50
CA SER A 42 -10.00 15.88 19.65
C SER A 42 -11.50 15.72 19.34
N ASP A 43 -12.20 16.84 19.13
CA ASP A 43 -13.64 16.87 18.85
C ASP A 43 -14.50 16.20 19.94
N ASN A 44 -14.34 16.71 21.17
CA ASN A 44 -15.12 16.32 22.35
C ASN A 44 -15.63 17.57 23.08
N ARG A 45 -15.91 17.47 24.39
CA ARG A 45 -16.32 18.57 25.26
C ARG A 45 -15.43 18.62 26.51
N ILE A 46 -14.18 18.18 26.39
CA ILE A 46 -13.24 18.12 27.50
C ILE A 46 -13.01 19.53 28.02
N THR A 47 -13.19 19.73 29.32
CA THR A 47 -12.93 21.01 30.01
C THR A 47 -11.73 20.92 30.94
N ASP A 48 -11.46 19.73 31.49
CA ASP A 48 -10.41 19.50 32.50
C ASP A 48 -9.36 18.48 32.01
N LEU A 49 -8.09 18.85 32.19
CA LEU A 49 -6.92 18.03 31.91
C LEU A 49 -6.32 17.39 33.17
N GLY A 50 -7.02 17.40 34.30
CA GLY A 50 -6.58 16.86 35.58
C GLY A 50 -6.09 15.41 35.53
N PHE A 51 -6.56 14.61 34.56
CA PHE A 51 -6.08 13.25 34.30
C PHE A 51 -4.59 13.15 33.97
N ALA A 52 -3.98 14.22 33.44
CA ALA A 52 -2.55 14.26 33.09
C ALA A 52 -1.66 13.88 34.29
N ARG A 53 -2.10 14.18 35.52
CA ARG A 53 -1.41 13.82 36.76
C ARG A 53 -1.29 12.31 36.98
N SER A 54 -2.19 11.52 36.40
CA SER A 54 -2.17 10.05 36.47
C SER A 54 -1.27 9.41 35.42
N TYR A 55 -0.84 10.16 34.40
CA TYR A 55 -0.11 9.63 33.23
C TYR A 55 1.17 10.42 32.94
N PRO A 56 2.17 10.40 33.85
CA PRO A 56 3.43 11.13 33.66
C PRO A 56 4.26 10.65 32.46
N THR A 57 3.96 9.46 31.92
CA THR A 57 4.58 8.87 30.73
C THR A 57 3.94 9.31 29.41
N LEU A 58 2.88 10.13 29.45
CA LEU A 58 2.18 10.58 28.25
C LEU A 58 3.14 11.40 27.37
N ALA A 59 3.31 10.96 26.13
CA ALA A 59 4.21 11.60 25.16
C ALA A 59 3.46 12.44 24.13
N ASN A 60 2.23 12.05 23.77
CA ASN A 60 1.41 12.75 22.78
C ASN A 60 -0.02 12.97 23.30
N LEU A 61 -0.53 14.19 23.16
CA LEU A 61 -1.91 14.55 23.48
C LEU A 61 -2.53 15.31 22.30
N HIS A 62 -3.61 14.77 21.73
CA HIS A 62 -4.44 15.47 20.75
C HIS A 62 -5.76 15.83 21.40
N ALA A 63 -6.06 17.11 21.52
CA ALA A 63 -7.25 17.62 22.20
C ALA A 63 -7.84 18.86 21.50
N ASP A 64 -7.65 18.97 20.18
CA ASP A 64 -8.25 20.04 19.38
C ASP A 64 -9.78 20.05 19.50
N ASN A 65 -10.39 21.20 19.28
CA ASN A 65 -11.84 21.38 19.27
C ASN A 65 -12.50 20.79 20.54
N ASN A 66 -12.11 21.35 21.68
CA ASN A 66 -12.64 21.03 23.01
C ASN A 66 -12.96 22.34 23.75
N GLN A 67 -13.16 22.28 25.08
CA GLN A 67 -13.51 23.43 25.92
C GLN A 67 -12.46 23.67 27.01
N ILE A 68 -11.19 23.36 26.69
CA ILE A 68 -10.07 23.47 27.63
C ILE A 68 -9.67 24.94 27.80
N THR A 69 -9.60 25.40 29.05
CA THR A 69 -9.17 26.76 29.40
C THR A 69 -7.83 26.79 30.12
N ASP A 70 -7.46 25.71 30.81
CA ASP A 70 -6.27 25.62 31.65
C ASP A 70 -5.36 24.46 31.21
N LEU A 71 -4.10 24.79 30.91
CA LEU A 71 -3.07 23.83 30.51
C LEU A 71 -2.11 23.45 31.65
N SER A 72 -2.26 24.05 32.83
CA SER A 72 -1.41 23.77 34.00
C SER A 72 -1.26 22.30 34.37
N PRO A 73 -2.29 21.43 34.23
CA PRO A 73 -2.12 20.00 34.49
C PRO A 73 -1.06 19.31 33.62
N LEU A 74 -0.77 19.83 32.43
CA LEU A 74 0.20 19.21 31.51
C LEU A 74 1.65 19.31 32.00
N ALA A 75 1.95 20.22 32.93
CA ALA A 75 3.28 20.33 33.54
C ALA A 75 3.69 19.04 34.30
N THR A 76 2.75 18.16 34.64
CA THR A 76 3.05 16.86 35.26
C THR A 76 3.44 15.76 34.26
N CYS A 77 3.46 16.06 32.96
CA CYS A 77 3.87 15.16 31.89
C CYS A 77 5.19 15.66 31.27
N PRO A 78 6.35 15.49 31.94
CA PRO A 78 7.63 16.01 31.45
C PRO A 78 8.09 15.37 30.13
N GLY A 79 7.54 14.21 29.77
CA GLY A 79 7.80 13.51 28.50
C GLY A 79 6.87 13.91 27.35
N LEU A 80 5.95 14.87 27.55
CA LEU A 80 5.02 15.31 26.51
C LEU A 80 5.78 16.08 25.42
N THR A 81 5.85 15.51 24.22
CA THR A 81 6.58 16.07 23.08
C THR A 81 5.66 16.49 21.93
N GLU A 82 4.44 15.96 21.87
CA GLU A 82 3.43 16.34 20.89
C GLU A 82 2.14 16.81 21.59
N LEU A 83 1.71 18.03 21.29
CA LEU A 83 0.51 18.64 21.88
C LEU A 83 -0.32 19.31 20.80
N HIS A 84 -1.61 18.97 20.71
CA HIS A 84 -2.59 19.66 19.86
C HIS A 84 -3.75 20.15 20.71
N VAL A 85 -3.97 21.47 20.71
CA VAL A 85 -4.99 22.17 21.50
C VAL A 85 -5.60 23.33 20.71
N ASN A 86 -5.65 23.24 19.38
CA ASN A 86 -6.36 24.24 18.57
C ASN A 86 -7.84 24.24 18.92
N ASP A 87 -8.52 25.34 18.60
CA ASP A 87 -9.95 25.51 18.79
C ASP A 87 -10.38 25.20 20.24
N ASN A 88 -9.61 25.72 21.19
CA ASN A 88 -9.91 25.68 22.62
C ASN A 88 -9.87 27.10 23.22
N PRO A 89 -10.68 27.39 24.25
CA PRO A 89 -10.69 28.68 24.94
C PRO A 89 -9.48 28.90 25.89
N VAL A 90 -8.27 28.47 25.49
CA VAL A 90 -7.04 28.68 26.26
C VAL A 90 -6.65 30.16 26.23
N ALA A 91 -6.50 30.77 27.41
CA ALA A 91 -6.14 32.18 27.50
C ALA A 91 -4.62 32.44 27.37
N SER A 92 -3.78 31.51 27.84
CA SER A 92 -2.33 31.66 27.87
C SER A 92 -1.63 30.31 27.85
N LEU A 93 -0.44 30.28 27.24
CA LEU A 93 0.49 29.15 27.22
C LEU A 93 1.54 29.19 28.34
N ALA A 94 1.54 30.22 29.19
CA ALA A 94 2.47 30.37 30.31
C ALA A 94 2.61 29.11 31.20
N PRO A 95 1.56 28.30 31.48
CA PRO A 95 1.71 27.08 32.26
C PRO A 95 2.62 26.01 31.62
N LEU A 96 2.89 26.11 30.31
CA LEU A 96 3.79 25.22 29.57
C LEU A 96 5.25 25.69 29.59
N ALA A 97 5.56 26.81 30.27
CA ALA A 97 6.90 27.36 30.32
C ALA A 97 7.94 26.31 30.79
N GLY A 98 9.03 26.17 30.04
CA GLY A 98 10.08 25.18 30.31
C GLY A 98 9.86 23.80 29.66
N MET A 99 8.68 23.53 29.10
CA MET A 99 8.46 22.34 28.27
C MET A 99 9.01 22.54 26.84
N ARG A 100 9.26 21.45 26.13
CA ARG A 100 9.75 21.47 24.75
C ARG A 100 9.03 20.41 23.91
N PHE A 101 8.38 20.87 22.85
CA PHE A 101 7.59 20.03 21.96
C PHE A 101 8.28 19.86 20.61
N SER A 102 8.28 18.63 20.08
CA SER A 102 8.65 18.35 18.69
C SER A 102 7.56 18.80 17.73
N ARG A 103 6.29 18.75 18.18
CA ARG A 103 5.12 19.27 17.47
C ARG A 103 4.17 19.91 18.46
N PHE A 104 3.80 21.16 18.21
CA PHE A 104 2.86 21.87 19.07
C PHE A 104 1.90 22.70 18.22
N TYR A 105 0.62 22.37 18.29
CA TYR A 105 -0.44 23.06 17.58
C TYR A 105 -1.39 23.72 18.60
N ALA A 106 -1.54 25.03 18.45
CA ALA A 106 -2.44 25.87 19.21
C ALA A 106 -2.89 27.02 18.28
N ASP A 107 -4.00 27.67 18.62
CA ASP A 107 -4.56 28.75 17.80
C ASP A 107 -3.52 29.80 17.43
N ALA A 108 -3.62 30.34 16.22
CA ALA A 108 -2.67 31.31 15.68
C ALA A 108 -2.44 32.52 16.61
N ARG A 109 -3.42 32.88 17.44
CA ARG A 109 -3.30 33.95 18.46
C ARG A 109 -2.18 33.71 19.48
N HIS A 110 -1.74 32.46 19.67
CA HIS A 110 -0.69 32.10 20.62
C HIS A 110 0.70 32.00 20.00
N ASN A 111 0.87 32.28 18.70
CA ASN A 111 2.16 32.13 18.02
C ASN A 111 3.29 32.98 18.64
N GLU A 112 2.98 34.21 19.05
CA GLU A 112 3.97 35.10 19.70
C GLU A 112 4.39 34.55 21.07
N GLU A 113 3.42 34.16 21.91
CA GLU A 113 3.68 33.58 23.24
C GLU A 113 4.43 32.25 23.14
N LYS A 114 4.07 31.40 22.17
CA LYS A 114 4.74 30.13 21.86
C LYS A 114 6.21 30.34 21.50
N GLY A 115 6.50 31.37 20.71
CA GLY A 115 7.88 31.76 20.36
C GLY A 115 8.65 32.30 21.57
N ALA A 116 8.05 33.23 22.33
CA ALA A 116 8.66 33.83 23.51
C ALA A 116 9.02 32.80 24.59
N LEU A 117 8.17 31.79 24.79
CA LEU A 117 8.38 30.70 25.74
C LEU A 117 9.30 29.59 25.21
N GLN A 118 9.73 29.67 23.95
CA GLN A 118 10.56 28.67 23.26
C GLN A 118 9.97 27.26 23.35
N LEU A 119 8.65 27.14 23.15
CA LEU A 119 7.94 25.88 23.39
C LEU A 119 8.21 24.82 22.32
N LEU A 120 8.68 25.20 21.13
CA LEU A 120 9.12 24.24 20.12
C LEU A 120 10.61 23.93 20.31
N LEU A 121 10.95 22.64 20.20
CA LEU A 121 12.32 22.26 19.91
C LEU A 121 12.75 22.95 18.61
N PRO A 122 13.98 23.49 18.52
CA PRO A 122 14.49 23.97 17.25
C PRO A 122 14.35 22.85 16.24
N GLU A 123 13.77 23.14 15.07
CA GLU A 123 13.86 22.20 13.96
C GLU A 123 15.35 21.91 13.77
N LEU A 124 15.75 20.64 13.89
CA LEU A 124 17.07 20.24 13.43
C LEU A 124 17.16 20.76 11.99
N PRO A 125 18.24 21.47 11.61
CA PRO A 125 18.36 21.95 10.25
C PRO A 125 18.08 20.75 9.34
N HIS A 126 17.15 20.92 8.41
CA HIS A 126 16.93 19.94 7.36
C HIS A 126 18.22 19.89 6.56
N VAL A 127 19.15 19.04 6.98
CA VAL A 127 20.33 18.69 6.20
C VAL A 127 19.74 17.96 5.01
N GLN A 128 19.61 18.68 3.89
CA GLN A 128 19.36 18.01 2.62
C GLN A 128 20.52 17.04 2.44
N ASP A 129 20.23 15.76 2.59
CA ASP A 129 21.19 14.71 2.32
C ASP A 129 21.74 14.95 0.91
N ALA A 130 23.07 14.96 0.76
CA ALA A 130 23.69 15.23 -0.55
C ALA A 130 23.16 14.23 -1.61
N GLU A 131 22.86 13.00 -1.20
CA GLU A 131 22.22 11.98 -2.04
C GLU A 131 20.79 12.38 -2.42
N GLN A 132 20.03 12.96 -1.48
CA GLN A 132 18.69 13.48 -1.75
C GLN A 132 18.71 14.70 -2.68
N VAL A 133 19.67 15.61 -2.53
CA VAL A 133 19.83 16.74 -3.47
C VAL A 133 20.13 16.22 -4.87
N GLU A 134 21.04 15.26 -4.95
CA GLU A 134 21.52 14.74 -6.22
C GLU A 134 20.44 13.97 -6.98
N ARG A 135 19.64 13.11 -6.31
CA ARG A 135 18.51 12.42 -6.99
C ARG A 135 17.48 13.40 -7.54
N TRP A 136 17.22 14.52 -6.86
CA TRP A 136 16.27 15.54 -7.34
C TRP A 136 16.85 16.30 -8.53
N ARG A 137 18.15 16.67 -8.48
CA ARG A 137 18.85 17.27 -9.62
C ARG A 137 18.77 16.40 -10.87
N VAL A 138 18.99 15.09 -10.72
CA VAL A 138 18.90 14.14 -11.85
C VAL A 138 17.46 13.99 -12.33
N ALA A 139 16.47 13.95 -11.43
CA ALA A 139 15.06 13.94 -11.81
C ALA A 139 14.66 15.23 -12.56
N ASP A 140 15.25 16.37 -12.24
CA ASP A 140 15.03 17.63 -12.97
C ASP A 140 15.59 17.55 -14.40
N LEU A 141 16.76 16.93 -14.61
CA LEU A 141 17.28 16.66 -15.96
C LEU A 141 16.31 15.80 -16.78
N MET A 142 15.71 14.78 -16.14
CA MET A 142 14.70 13.93 -16.77
C MET A 142 13.48 14.74 -17.22
N ARG A 143 12.94 15.61 -16.35
CA ARG A 143 11.76 16.46 -16.67
C ARG A 143 12.07 17.53 -17.71
N ALA A 144 13.29 18.06 -17.71
CA ALA A 144 13.73 19.09 -18.64
C ALA A 144 14.11 18.53 -20.03
N HIS A 145 14.06 17.20 -20.21
CA HIS A 145 14.51 16.51 -21.43
C HIS A 145 15.98 16.81 -21.77
N ASP A 146 16.81 17.07 -20.76
CA ASP A 146 18.25 17.27 -20.96
C ASP A 146 18.96 15.91 -21.07
N TRP A 147 18.74 15.26 -22.21
CA TRP A 147 19.28 13.92 -22.50
C TRP A 147 20.79 13.90 -22.54
N ALA A 148 21.44 15.00 -22.93
CA ALA A 148 22.89 15.08 -22.98
C ALA A 148 23.51 14.97 -21.58
N GLN A 149 23.00 15.73 -20.61
CA GLN A 149 23.47 15.65 -19.22
C GLN A 149 22.99 14.38 -18.53
N LEU A 150 21.74 13.95 -18.79
CA LEU A 150 21.21 12.73 -18.21
C LEU A 150 22.03 11.51 -18.65
N TYR A 151 22.28 11.35 -19.96
CA TYR A 151 22.98 10.17 -20.50
C TYR A 151 24.47 10.11 -20.15
N ALA A 152 25.04 11.19 -19.63
CA ALA A 152 26.39 11.20 -19.07
C ALA A 152 26.47 10.53 -17.68
N ILE A 153 25.33 10.34 -16.99
CA ILE A 153 25.28 9.74 -15.66
C ILE A 153 25.25 8.22 -15.79
N THR A 154 26.23 7.52 -15.23
CA THR A 154 26.30 6.05 -15.29
C THR A 154 26.05 5.36 -13.95
N ASP A 155 25.81 6.13 -12.88
CA ASP A 155 25.47 5.60 -11.56
C ASP A 155 24.05 5.03 -11.58
N LEU A 156 23.95 3.70 -11.51
CA LEU A 156 22.68 2.98 -11.60
C LEU A 156 21.78 3.21 -10.37
N ALA A 157 22.38 3.36 -9.18
CA ALA A 157 21.61 3.59 -7.96
C ALA A 157 20.95 4.97 -8.02
N LEU A 158 21.75 5.99 -8.37
CA LEU A 158 21.27 7.36 -8.54
C LEU A 158 20.21 7.46 -9.64
N LEU A 159 20.42 6.81 -10.79
CA LEU A 159 19.42 6.77 -11.87
C LEU A 159 18.10 6.13 -11.41
N GLY A 160 18.17 5.05 -10.64
CA GLY A 160 17.00 4.41 -10.05
C GLY A 160 16.23 5.32 -9.09
N GLU A 161 16.93 5.97 -8.16
CA GLU A 161 16.33 6.87 -7.18
C GLU A 161 15.78 8.17 -7.80
N ALA A 162 16.48 8.71 -8.78
CA ALA A 162 16.03 9.85 -9.55
C ALA A 162 14.77 9.52 -10.35
N PHE A 163 14.72 8.33 -10.97
CA PHE A 163 13.52 7.87 -11.66
C PHE A 163 12.35 7.63 -10.69
N ALA A 164 12.59 7.05 -9.51
CA ALA A 164 11.57 6.96 -8.46
C ALA A 164 11.01 8.34 -8.07
N SER A 165 11.90 9.34 -7.98
CA SER A 165 11.52 10.74 -7.67
C SER A 165 10.76 11.40 -8.84
N LEU A 166 11.10 11.08 -10.09
CA LEU A 166 10.35 11.50 -11.27
C LEU A 166 8.92 10.96 -11.23
N VAL A 167 8.75 9.66 -10.97
CA VAL A 167 7.43 8.99 -11.08
C VAL A 167 6.47 9.32 -9.93
N HIS A 168 6.97 9.93 -8.85
CA HIS A 168 6.15 10.52 -7.80
C HIS A 168 5.57 11.89 -8.19
N GLY A 169 6.12 12.53 -9.24
CA GLY A 169 5.61 13.77 -9.81
C GLY A 169 4.72 13.54 -11.02
N HIS A 170 4.51 14.60 -11.79
CA HIS A 170 3.85 14.55 -13.09
C HIS A 170 4.89 14.36 -14.20
N TYR A 171 4.56 13.52 -15.18
CA TYR A 171 5.39 13.23 -16.34
C TYR A 171 4.51 12.81 -17.52
N ASP A 172 5.05 12.95 -18.73
CA ASP A 172 4.38 12.54 -19.97
C ASP A 172 5.07 11.33 -20.62
N GLU A 173 4.50 10.87 -21.74
CA GLU A 173 4.98 9.70 -22.48
C GLU A 173 6.41 9.90 -22.99
N ASP A 174 6.69 11.08 -23.55
CA ASP A 174 7.98 11.41 -24.13
C ASP A 174 9.08 11.43 -23.07
N THR A 175 8.78 11.97 -21.89
CA THR A 175 9.65 11.94 -20.72
C THR A 175 10.01 10.50 -20.34
N LEU A 176 9.01 9.62 -20.16
CA LEU A 176 9.28 8.22 -19.81
C LEU A 176 10.11 7.50 -20.86
N ARG A 177 9.78 7.69 -22.15
CA ARG A 177 10.49 7.04 -23.25
C ARG A 177 11.94 7.53 -23.34
N GLY A 178 12.16 8.84 -23.23
CA GLY A 178 13.51 9.44 -23.24
C GLY A 178 14.36 8.96 -22.07
N VAL A 179 13.78 8.90 -20.87
CA VAL A 179 14.49 8.40 -19.68
C VAL A 179 14.80 6.91 -19.81
N LEU A 180 13.84 6.07 -20.18
CA LEU A 180 14.06 4.61 -20.32
C LEU A 180 14.94 4.23 -21.53
N ALA A 181 15.23 5.17 -22.44
CA ALA A 181 16.19 5.01 -23.52
C ALA A 181 17.65 5.25 -23.10
N HIS A 182 17.90 5.49 -21.81
CA HIS A 182 19.25 5.73 -21.27
C HIS A 182 20.27 4.66 -21.74
N PRO A 183 21.43 5.06 -22.29
CA PRO A 183 22.35 4.13 -22.96
C PRO A 183 23.22 3.31 -21.99
N ALA A 184 23.38 3.75 -20.74
CA ALA A 184 24.20 3.04 -19.76
C ALA A 184 23.68 1.60 -19.50
N PRO A 185 24.54 0.58 -19.58
CA PRO A 185 24.15 -0.80 -19.31
C PRO A 185 23.54 -0.96 -17.90
N GLY A 186 22.36 -1.58 -17.81
CA GLY A 186 21.64 -1.77 -16.56
C GLY A 186 20.80 -0.58 -16.08
N ALA A 187 20.89 0.60 -16.73
CA ALA A 187 20.11 1.78 -16.34
C ALA A 187 18.60 1.53 -16.41
N PHE A 188 18.14 0.90 -17.49
CA PHE A 188 16.74 0.51 -17.64
C PHE A 188 16.26 -0.37 -16.48
N ASP A 189 17.03 -1.39 -16.11
CA ASP A 189 16.66 -2.32 -15.04
C ASP A 189 16.64 -1.61 -13.69
N ALA A 190 17.61 -0.74 -13.41
CA ALA A 190 17.68 0.03 -12.19
C ALA A 190 16.50 1.02 -12.04
N MET A 191 16.15 1.73 -13.13
CA MET A 191 15.01 2.64 -13.16
C MET A 191 13.69 1.90 -13.00
N VAL A 192 13.46 0.84 -13.79
CA VAL A 192 12.24 0.01 -13.63
C VAL A 192 12.18 -0.58 -12.22
N ALA A 193 13.30 -1.01 -11.63
CA ALA A 193 13.29 -1.60 -10.30
C ALA A 193 12.85 -0.66 -9.19
N GLN A 194 13.12 0.64 -9.32
CA GLN A 194 12.79 1.65 -8.33
C GLN A 194 11.52 2.45 -8.66
N GLY A 195 11.06 2.45 -9.91
CA GLY A 195 9.98 3.33 -10.41
C GLY A 195 8.59 2.71 -10.59
N LEU A 196 8.31 1.53 -10.03
CA LEU A 196 7.00 0.86 -10.18
C LEU A 196 5.90 1.37 -9.22
N SER A 197 6.13 2.48 -8.53
CA SER A 197 5.20 3.07 -7.55
C SER A 197 4.81 4.51 -7.91
N PRO A 198 4.15 4.75 -9.06
CA PRO A 198 3.68 6.08 -9.41
C PRO A 198 2.59 6.55 -8.42
N HIS A 199 2.59 7.84 -8.09
CA HIS A 199 1.67 8.40 -7.10
C HIS A 199 0.25 8.60 -7.65
N TYR A 200 0.13 8.98 -8.92
CA TYR A 200 -1.13 9.34 -9.56
C TYR A 200 -1.64 8.23 -10.50
N ALA A 201 -2.96 8.01 -10.52
CA ALA A 201 -3.57 6.92 -11.28
C ALA A 201 -3.40 7.06 -12.81
N THR A 202 -3.43 8.30 -13.31
CA THR A 202 -3.22 8.66 -14.73
C THR A 202 -1.80 8.32 -15.19
N GLU A 203 -0.81 8.72 -14.40
CA GLU A 203 0.61 8.45 -14.59
C GLU A 203 0.91 6.95 -14.45
N ALA A 204 0.17 6.26 -13.59
CA ALA A 204 0.22 4.81 -13.48
C ALA A 204 -0.26 4.11 -14.75
N GLU A 205 -1.37 4.55 -15.36
CA GLU A 205 -1.82 4.04 -16.67
C GLU A 205 -0.80 4.35 -17.77
N LEU A 206 -0.25 5.57 -17.79
CA LEU A 206 0.78 5.96 -18.74
C LEU A 206 2.03 5.07 -18.64
N MET A 207 2.51 4.83 -17.42
CA MET A 207 3.64 3.93 -17.16
C MET A 207 3.35 2.51 -17.66
N VAL A 208 2.15 1.98 -17.37
CA VAL A 208 1.71 0.67 -17.89
C VAL A 208 1.75 0.64 -19.41
N ASN A 209 1.28 1.70 -20.07
CA ASN A 209 1.29 1.80 -21.54
C ASN A 209 2.70 1.77 -22.10
N VAL A 210 3.59 2.61 -21.57
CA VAL A 210 4.98 2.72 -22.02
C VAL A 210 5.74 1.43 -21.77
N LEU A 211 5.71 0.92 -20.53
CA LEU A 211 6.44 -0.29 -20.15
C LEU A 211 5.94 -1.51 -20.95
N SER A 212 4.63 -1.66 -21.16
CA SER A 212 4.11 -2.81 -21.92
C SER A 212 4.70 -2.95 -23.34
N GLY A 213 5.21 -1.86 -23.93
CA GLY A 213 5.87 -1.85 -25.23
C GLY A 213 7.30 -2.42 -25.25
N PHE A 214 7.94 -2.65 -24.10
CA PHE A 214 9.33 -3.16 -24.03
C PHE A 214 9.42 -4.70 -24.12
N GLY A 215 8.29 -5.41 -24.15
CA GLY A 215 8.24 -6.84 -24.42
C GLY A 215 9.10 -7.68 -23.46
N GLU A 216 9.86 -8.63 -24.01
CA GLU A 216 10.62 -9.61 -23.22
C GLU A 216 11.73 -9.00 -22.36
N ARG A 217 12.22 -7.80 -22.71
CA ARG A 217 13.24 -7.07 -21.94
C ARG A 217 12.81 -6.82 -20.49
N LEU A 218 11.51 -6.72 -20.24
CA LEU A 218 10.97 -6.47 -18.90
C LEU A 218 10.95 -7.69 -17.99
N ILE A 219 10.99 -8.90 -18.53
CA ILE A 219 10.70 -10.10 -17.74
C ILE A 219 11.67 -10.29 -16.59
N PRO A 220 13.01 -10.19 -16.77
CA PRO A 220 13.95 -10.38 -15.68
C PRO A 220 13.74 -9.35 -14.57
N VAL A 221 13.66 -8.06 -14.92
CA VAL A 221 13.52 -6.97 -13.94
C VAL A 221 12.18 -7.04 -13.21
N LEU A 222 11.05 -7.23 -13.91
CA LEU A 222 9.74 -7.33 -13.25
C LEU A 222 9.66 -8.57 -12.34
N THR A 223 10.32 -9.66 -12.72
CA THR A 223 10.41 -10.87 -11.87
C THR A 223 11.19 -10.58 -10.59
N GLN A 224 12.34 -9.92 -10.71
CA GLN A 224 13.13 -9.50 -9.56
C GLN A 224 12.33 -8.56 -8.66
N CYS A 225 11.72 -7.50 -9.22
CA CYS A 225 10.89 -6.54 -8.47
C CYS A 225 9.77 -7.24 -7.70
N PHE A 226 9.11 -8.20 -8.35
CA PHE A 226 8.03 -8.97 -7.76
C PHE A 226 8.51 -9.74 -6.52
N HIS A 227 9.60 -10.51 -6.64
CA HIS A 227 10.15 -11.25 -5.50
C HIS A 227 10.73 -10.34 -4.41
N THR A 228 11.37 -9.24 -4.78
CA THR A 228 11.84 -8.23 -3.81
C THR A 228 10.68 -7.64 -3.04
N ALA A 229 9.57 -7.29 -3.70
CA ALA A 229 8.39 -6.74 -3.06
C ALA A 229 7.74 -7.74 -2.09
N LEU A 230 7.69 -9.03 -2.44
CA LEU A 230 7.24 -10.11 -1.55
C LEU A 230 8.11 -10.24 -0.28
N ALA A 231 9.44 -10.08 -0.43
CA ALA A 231 10.37 -10.24 0.68
C ALA A 231 10.36 -9.08 1.69
N ARG A 232 9.85 -7.88 1.34
CA ARG A 232 9.88 -6.75 2.30
C ARG A 232 8.94 -7.05 3.49
N PRO A 233 9.36 -6.84 4.75
CA PRO A 233 8.50 -7.01 5.91
C PRO A 233 7.24 -6.14 5.81
N TRP A 234 6.12 -6.63 6.35
CA TRP A 234 4.96 -5.77 6.57
C TRP A 234 5.33 -4.68 7.57
N TYR A 235 5.06 -3.42 7.21
CA TYR A 235 5.11 -2.34 8.21
C TYR A 235 4.12 -2.68 9.32
N ARG A 236 4.59 -2.61 10.58
CA ARG A 236 3.90 -2.97 11.82
C ARG A 236 2.36 -2.98 11.72
N GLY A 237 1.76 -4.17 11.70
CA GLY A 237 0.38 -4.38 12.16
C GLY A 237 -0.76 -4.20 11.16
N ASN A 238 -0.52 -3.96 9.88
CA ASN A 238 -1.60 -3.98 8.87
C ASN A 238 -1.94 -5.39 8.39
N ASP A 239 -2.36 -6.27 9.31
CA ASP A 239 -3.00 -7.56 9.00
C ASP A 239 -4.41 -7.39 8.37
N PHE A 240 -4.88 -6.15 8.24
CA PHE A 240 -6.22 -5.84 7.74
C PHE A 240 -6.38 -6.09 6.24
N SER A 241 -5.27 -6.08 5.48
CA SER A 241 -5.27 -6.48 4.08
C SER A 241 -4.92 -7.95 3.99
N ALA A 242 -5.91 -8.83 3.81
CA ALA A 242 -5.62 -10.22 3.48
C ALA A 242 -4.71 -10.27 2.24
N GLY A 243 -3.55 -10.94 2.34
CA GLY A 243 -2.67 -11.28 1.22
C GLY A 243 -1.40 -10.43 1.06
N LYS A 244 -0.29 -11.07 0.65
CA LYS A 244 1.08 -10.48 0.50
C LYS A 244 1.24 -9.42 -0.63
N MET A 245 0.17 -9.04 -1.30
CA MET A 245 0.19 -8.20 -2.51
C MET A 245 0.22 -6.71 -2.18
N LYS A 246 1.39 -6.09 -2.38
CA LYS A 246 1.68 -4.64 -2.37
C LYS A 246 1.40 -3.93 -3.71
N LEU A 247 1.44 -2.60 -3.71
CA LEU A 247 1.21 -1.73 -4.87
C LEU A 247 2.13 -2.06 -6.05
N GLU A 248 3.39 -2.41 -5.80
CA GLU A 248 4.34 -2.78 -6.84
C GLU A 248 3.88 -4.04 -7.60
N HIS A 249 3.30 -5.02 -6.90
CA HIS A 249 2.74 -6.21 -7.55
C HIS A 249 1.55 -5.85 -8.44
N ALA A 250 0.70 -4.91 -8.00
CA ALA A 250 -0.39 -4.40 -8.82
C ALA A 250 0.12 -3.76 -10.12
N MET A 251 1.21 -2.99 -10.04
CA MET A 251 1.84 -2.36 -11.20
C MET A 251 2.42 -3.40 -12.17
N VAL A 252 3.22 -4.34 -11.64
CA VAL A 252 3.75 -5.47 -12.41
C VAL A 252 2.60 -6.17 -13.14
N MET A 253 1.53 -6.55 -12.42
CA MET A 253 0.39 -7.26 -13.02
C MET A 253 -0.29 -6.48 -14.15
N ARG A 254 -0.49 -5.17 -14.00
CA ARG A 254 -1.08 -4.33 -15.06
C ARG A 254 -0.21 -4.30 -16.31
N ILE A 255 1.11 -4.18 -16.15
CA ILE A 255 2.08 -4.23 -17.26
C ILE A 255 2.02 -5.59 -17.97
N LEU A 256 2.05 -6.70 -17.22
CA LEU A 256 2.03 -8.05 -17.80
C LEU A 256 0.73 -8.34 -18.56
N VAL A 257 -0.41 -7.97 -17.98
CA VAL A 257 -1.72 -8.13 -18.62
C VAL A 257 -1.75 -7.33 -19.93
N LYS A 258 -1.26 -6.09 -19.93
CA LYS A 258 -1.26 -5.28 -21.15
C LYS A 258 -0.29 -5.81 -22.21
N ALA A 259 0.90 -6.25 -21.81
CA ALA A 259 1.91 -6.79 -22.73
C ALA A 259 1.42 -8.07 -23.42
N ALA A 260 0.59 -8.88 -22.76
CA ALA A 260 -0.02 -10.10 -23.30
C ALA A 260 0.97 -11.06 -24.00
N SER A 261 2.24 -11.04 -23.58
CA SER A 261 3.28 -11.90 -24.16
C SER A 261 3.39 -13.22 -23.38
N PRO A 262 3.56 -14.38 -24.08
CA PRO A 262 3.71 -15.68 -23.44
C PRO A 262 4.91 -15.75 -22.49
N ALA A 263 5.94 -14.94 -22.73
CA ALA A 263 7.14 -14.93 -21.92
C ALA A 263 6.87 -14.35 -20.50
N HIS A 264 5.80 -13.54 -20.34
CA HIS A 264 5.32 -13.09 -19.03
C HIS A 264 4.58 -14.17 -18.22
N THR A 265 4.26 -15.32 -18.83
CA THR A 265 3.59 -16.43 -18.14
C THR A 265 4.40 -16.97 -16.97
N ASN A 266 5.73 -16.99 -17.06
CA ASN A 266 6.57 -17.50 -15.98
C ASN A 266 6.44 -16.66 -14.71
N LEU A 267 6.35 -15.34 -14.86
CA LEU A 267 6.13 -14.43 -13.74
C LEU A 267 4.73 -14.59 -13.13
N PHE A 268 3.72 -14.82 -13.97
CA PHE A 268 2.39 -15.18 -13.49
C PHE A 268 2.41 -16.49 -12.68
N LEU A 269 3.12 -17.52 -13.15
CA LEU A 269 3.20 -18.80 -12.44
C LEU A 269 3.91 -18.67 -11.09
N ALA A 270 4.99 -17.88 -11.03
CA ALA A 270 5.67 -17.56 -9.77
C ALA A 270 4.68 -16.94 -8.77
N TYR A 271 3.90 -15.95 -9.19
CA TYR A 271 2.84 -15.36 -8.38
C TYR A 271 1.76 -16.37 -7.96
N PHE A 272 1.26 -17.15 -8.93
CA PHE A 272 0.19 -18.11 -8.71
C PHE A 272 0.56 -19.11 -7.60
N ASN A 273 1.82 -19.53 -7.53
CA ASN A 273 2.31 -20.50 -6.56
C ASN A 273 2.51 -19.90 -5.15
N GLU A 274 2.68 -18.58 -5.02
CA GLU A 274 2.88 -17.88 -3.73
C GLU A 274 1.58 -17.58 -2.97
N ARG A 275 0.45 -18.21 -3.35
CA ARG A 275 -0.89 -17.96 -2.81
C ARG A 275 -1.15 -18.58 -1.43
N GLU A 276 -0.31 -18.33 -0.43
CA GLU A 276 -0.55 -18.86 0.92
C GLU A 276 -1.85 -18.33 1.57
N ARG A 277 -2.31 -17.13 1.17
CA ARG A 277 -3.58 -16.51 1.60
C ARG A 277 -4.26 -15.77 0.45
N PHE A 278 -5.49 -16.14 0.13
CA PHE A 278 -6.29 -15.55 -0.95
C PHE A 278 -6.90 -14.20 -0.52
N SER A 279 -7.02 -13.24 -1.44
CA SER A 279 -7.70 -11.97 -1.19
C SER A 279 -8.47 -11.45 -2.41
N GLU A 280 -9.36 -10.49 -2.23
CA GLU A 280 -10.13 -9.88 -3.32
C GLU A 280 -9.23 -9.31 -4.42
N MET A 281 -8.07 -8.78 -4.04
CA MET A 281 -7.05 -8.30 -4.99
C MET A 281 -6.47 -9.43 -5.85
N HIS A 282 -6.27 -10.63 -5.30
CA HIS A 282 -5.84 -11.79 -6.08
C HIS A 282 -6.90 -12.16 -7.12
N LEU A 283 -8.16 -12.21 -6.70
CA LEU A 283 -9.29 -12.52 -7.59
C LEU A 283 -9.41 -11.50 -8.73
N TYR A 284 -9.26 -10.20 -8.43
CA TYR A 284 -9.28 -9.15 -9.45
C TYR A 284 -8.22 -9.39 -10.53
N TYR A 285 -6.96 -9.67 -10.13
CA TYR A 285 -5.89 -9.90 -11.09
C TYR A 285 -6.02 -11.23 -11.84
N TYR A 286 -6.51 -12.29 -11.19
CA TYR A 286 -6.84 -13.54 -11.90
C TYR A 286 -7.92 -13.32 -12.96
N LYS A 287 -8.95 -12.52 -12.68
CA LYS A 287 -9.96 -12.13 -13.67
C LYS A 287 -9.33 -11.40 -14.86
N LYS A 288 -8.43 -10.45 -14.61
CA LYS A 288 -7.73 -9.70 -15.67
C LYS A 288 -6.78 -10.57 -16.49
N LEU A 289 -6.13 -11.55 -15.87
CA LEU A 289 -5.31 -12.51 -16.58
C LEU A 289 -6.14 -13.33 -17.58
N LEU A 290 -7.30 -13.83 -17.16
CA LEU A 290 -8.18 -14.61 -18.04
C LEU A 290 -8.61 -13.84 -19.30
N ASP A 291 -8.61 -12.51 -19.25
CA ASP A 291 -8.91 -11.66 -20.42
C ASP A 291 -7.80 -11.73 -21.49
N VAL A 292 -6.58 -12.16 -21.13
CA VAL A 292 -5.42 -12.22 -22.03
C VAL A 292 -4.86 -13.63 -22.25
N VAL A 293 -5.30 -14.64 -21.49
CA VAL A 293 -4.85 -16.04 -21.63
C VAL A 293 -4.98 -16.58 -23.07
N GLY A 294 -6.07 -16.23 -23.77
CA GLY A 294 -6.24 -16.65 -25.17
C GLY A 294 -5.22 -16.06 -26.15
N LYS A 295 -4.60 -14.92 -25.80
CA LYS A 295 -3.57 -14.25 -26.60
C LYS A 295 -2.18 -14.83 -26.34
N THR A 296 -1.89 -15.21 -25.10
CA THR A 296 -0.57 -15.74 -24.72
C THR A 296 -0.37 -17.19 -25.15
N GLN A 297 -1.44 -17.95 -25.41
CA GLN A 297 -1.39 -19.35 -25.83
C GLN A 297 -0.43 -20.23 -25.00
N ALA A 298 -0.30 -19.95 -23.70
CA ALA A 298 0.69 -20.57 -22.82
C ALA A 298 0.13 -21.83 -22.12
N PRO A 299 0.44 -23.06 -22.57
CA PRO A 299 -0.19 -24.28 -22.06
C PRO A 299 0.12 -24.59 -20.59
N GLN A 300 1.25 -24.10 -20.09
CA GLN A 300 1.67 -24.24 -18.69
C GLN A 300 0.69 -23.56 -17.68
N LEU A 301 -0.26 -22.76 -18.16
CA LEU A 301 -1.33 -22.18 -17.35
C LEU A 301 -2.48 -23.16 -17.05
N VAL A 302 -2.59 -24.27 -17.78
CA VAL A 302 -3.78 -25.15 -17.71
C VAL A 302 -3.96 -25.74 -16.32
N GLU A 303 -2.91 -26.32 -15.74
CA GLU A 303 -2.97 -26.89 -14.39
C GLU A 303 -3.30 -25.83 -13.32
N PRO A 304 -2.64 -24.66 -13.29
CA PRO A 304 -3.05 -23.52 -12.47
C PRO A 304 -4.53 -23.14 -12.59
N LEU A 305 -5.04 -23.05 -13.82
CA LEU A 305 -6.43 -22.71 -14.07
C LEU A 305 -7.38 -23.77 -13.51
N ILE A 306 -7.03 -25.06 -13.62
CA ILE A 306 -7.80 -26.14 -13.00
C ILE A 306 -7.77 -26.01 -11.47
N ASP A 307 -6.63 -25.65 -10.87
CA ASP A 307 -6.55 -25.44 -9.42
C ASP A 307 -7.37 -24.24 -8.93
N LEU A 308 -7.55 -23.20 -9.74
CA LEU A 308 -8.44 -22.08 -9.41
C LEU A 308 -9.90 -22.54 -9.23
N LEU A 309 -10.35 -23.55 -9.97
CA LEU A 309 -11.71 -24.09 -9.84
C LEU A 309 -11.98 -24.69 -8.45
N ARG A 310 -10.92 -25.13 -7.74
CA ARG A 310 -11.02 -25.69 -6.38
C ARG A 310 -11.18 -24.61 -5.31
N LEU A 311 -10.85 -23.36 -5.63
CA LEU A 311 -10.88 -22.24 -4.67
C LEU A 311 -12.29 -21.66 -4.46
N ASP A 312 -13.28 -22.09 -5.23
CA ASP A 312 -14.68 -21.61 -5.21
C ASP A 312 -15.31 -21.63 -3.81
N LYS A 313 -14.98 -22.59 -2.95
CA LYS A 313 -15.52 -22.66 -1.57
C LYS A 313 -15.05 -21.55 -0.63
N HIS A 314 -14.02 -20.79 -1.00
CA HIS A 314 -13.42 -19.72 -0.19
C HIS A 314 -13.54 -18.34 -0.84
N ILE A 315 -14.13 -18.26 -2.04
CA ILE A 315 -14.40 -17.00 -2.73
C ILE A 315 -15.77 -16.50 -2.26
N ILE A 316 -15.82 -15.35 -1.60
CA ILE A 316 -17.09 -14.66 -1.32
C ILE A 316 -17.75 -14.37 -2.69
N GLY A 317 -18.84 -15.07 -3.00
CA GLY A 317 -19.59 -14.91 -4.24
C GLY A 317 -18.91 -15.50 -5.48
N GLY A 318 -18.79 -16.84 -5.54
CA GLY A 318 -18.44 -17.61 -6.74
C GLY A 318 -19.22 -17.14 -7.97
N ASP A 319 -18.60 -16.26 -8.75
CA ASP A 319 -19.18 -15.64 -9.92
C ASP A 319 -19.15 -16.64 -11.07
N ALA A 320 -20.32 -17.14 -11.48
CA ALA A 320 -20.46 -18.08 -12.60
C ALA A 320 -19.75 -17.58 -13.87
N ALA A 321 -19.66 -16.27 -14.09
CA ALA A 321 -18.93 -15.71 -15.22
C ALA A 321 -17.42 -15.97 -15.13
N PHE A 322 -16.84 -15.93 -13.93
CA PHE A 322 -15.43 -16.23 -13.71
C PHE A 322 -15.12 -17.71 -13.97
N MET A 323 -15.94 -18.62 -13.44
CA MET A 323 -15.80 -20.06 -13.69
C MET A 323 -15.88 -20.39 -15.18
N LYS A 324 -16.85 -19.80 -15.89
CA LYS A 324 -16.98 -19.95 -17.35
C LYS A 324 -15.75 -19.43 -18.11
N LYS A 325 -15.12 -18.33 -17.65
CA LYS A 325 -13.86 -17.85 -18.23
C LYS A 325 -12.71 -18.83 -18.01
N ILE A 326 -12.60 -19.44 -16.81
CA ILE A 326 -11.59 -20.47 -16.52
C ILE A 326 -11.78 -21.68 -17.44
N PHE A 327 -12.99 -22.21 -17.55
CA PHE A 327 -13.30 -23.34 -18.44
C PHE A 327 -12.97 -23.03 -19.90
N LYS A 328 -13.36 -21.84 -20.39
CA LYS A 328 -13.00 -21.39 -21.74
C LYS A 328 -11.48 -21.34 -21.94
N ALA A 329 -10.73 -20.84 -20.97
CA ALA A 329 -9.27 -20.78 -21.02
C ALA A 329 -8.64 -22.19 -21.05
N ILE A 330 -9.10 -23.11 -20.20
CA ILE A 330 -8.67 -24.51 -20.21
C ILE A 330 -8.96 -25.16 -21.57
N ALA A 331 -10.17 -24.96 -22.13
CA ALA A 331 -10.54 -25.52 -23.42
C ALA A 331 -9.66 -24.99 -24.58
N GLN A 332 -9.21 -23.73 -24.47
CA GLN A 332 -8.32 -23.11 -25.44
C GLN A 332 -6.90 -23.67 -25.34
N LEU A 333 -6.33 -23.72 -24.14
CA LEU A 333 -4.92 -24.05 -23.90
C LEU A 333 -4.63 -25.55 -23.73
N GLY A 334 -5.56 -26.29 -23.13
CA GLY A 334 -5.34 -27.67 -22.67
C GLY A 334 -5.18 -28.68 -23.79
N SER A 335 -4.61 -29.83 -23.45
CA SER A 335 -4.44 -31.01 -24.28
C SER A 335 -5.49 -32.07 -23.95
N LYS A 336 -5.46 -33.20 -24.65
CA LYS A 336 -6.32 -34.35 -24.34
C LYS A 336 -6.06 -34.89 -22.92
N ALA A 337 -4.80 -34.86 -22.45
CA ALA A 337 -4.43 -35.35 -21.13
C ALA A 337 -5.06 -34.53 -19.99
N ASP A 338 -5.28 -33.23 -20.22
CA ASP A 338 -5.85 -32.31 -19.23
C ASP A 338 -7.33 -32.58 -18.94
N ALA A 339 -8.03 -33.34 -19.80
CA ALA A 339 -9.41 -33.75 -19.55
C ALA A 339 -9.52 -34.62 -18.29
N ALA A 340 -8.60 -35.58 -18.14
CA ALA A 340 -8.56 -36.45 -16.96
C ALA A 340 -8.20 -35.67 -15.70
N VAL A 341 -7.26 -34.72 -15.80
CA VAL A 341 -6.88 -33.84 -14.69
C VAL A 341 -8.10 -33.01 -14.28
N LEU A 342 -8.76 -32.33 -15.21
CA LEU A 342 -9.93 -31.51 -14.92
C LEU A 342 -11.06 -32.33 -14.25
N ALA A 343 -11.36 -33.52 -14.78
CA ALA A 343 -12.37 -34.41 -14.21
C ALA A 343 -12.04 -34.87 -12.77
N SER A 344 -10.76 -35.10 -12.47
CA SER A 344 -10.33 -35.48 -11.11
C SER A 344 -10.41 -34.33 -10.10
N ARG A 345 -10.43 -33.07 -10.57
CA ARG A 345 -10.29 -31.87 -9.72
C ARG A 345 -11.58 -31.06 -9.57
N PHE A 346 -12.55 -31.21 -10.48
CA PHE A 346 -13.84 -30.50 -10.44
C PHE A 346 -15.01 -31.47 -10.23
N ASN A 347 -15.73 -31.32 -9.11
CA ASN A 347 -16.89 -32.15 -8.79
C ASN A 347 -18.17 -31.58 -9.40
N ALA A 348 -18.43 -31.89 -10.67
CA ALA A 348 -19.62 -31.42 -11.39
C ALA A 348 -20.95 -31.86 -10.73
N ALA A 349 -20.98 -33.02 -10.06
CA ALA A 349 -22.17 -33.50 -9.38
C ALA A 349 -22.55 -32.66 -8.14
N ALA A 350 -21.59 -31.95 -7.55
CA ALA A 350 -21.81 -31.04 -6.43
C ALA A 350 -22.06 -29.58 -6.87
N GLU A 351 -22.02 -29.29 -8.17
CA GLU A 351 -22.27 -27.96 -8.71
C GLU A 351 -23.78 -27.72 -8.87
N ALA A 352 -24.30 -26.66 -8.24
CA ALA A 352 -25.73 -26.35 -8.28
C ALA A 352 -26.11 -25.40 -9.44
N ARG A 353 -25.13 -24.75 -10.07
CA ARG A 353 -25.34 -23.78 -11.16
C ARG A 353 -25.33 -24.51 -12.52
N PRO A 354 -26.46 -24.57 -13.25
CA PRO A 354 -26.54 -25.32 -14.51
C PRO A 354 -25.65 -24.76 -15.62
N ASP A 355 -25.46 -23.44 -15.67
CA ASP A 355 -24.63 -22.78 -16.68
C ASP A 355 -23.12 -23.06 -16.49
N VAL A 356 -22.70 -23.28 -15.24
CA VAL A 356 -21.33 -23.71 -14.90
C VAL A 356 -21.10 -25.17 -15.29
N GLN A 357 -22.06 -26.05 -15.00
CA GLN A 357 -22.02 -27.46 -15.43
C GLN A 357 -21.94 -27.58 -16.96
N GLN A 358 -22.77 -26.84 -17.69
CA GLN A 358 -22.76 -26.83 -19.14
C GLN A 358 -21.39 -26.38 -19.70
N ALA A 359 -20.77 -25.37 -19.08
CA ALA A 359 -19.45 -24.89 -19.49
C ALA A 359 -18.34 -25.92 -19.21
N TYR A 360 -18.44 -26.65 -18.11
CA TYR A 360 -17.55 -27.77 -17.78
C TYR A 360 -17.66 -28.90 -18.83
N GLU A 361 -18.87 -29.36 -19.11
CA GLU A 361 -19.11 -30.44 -20.09
C GLU A 361 -18.63 -30.06 -21.50
N ALA A 362 -18.92 -28.83 -21.94
CA ALA A 362 -18.44 -28.29 -23.20
C ALA A 362 -16.90 -28.24 -23.27
N THR A 363 -16.25 -27.98 -22.14
CA THR A 363 -14.78 -27.95 -22.03
C THR A 363 -14.19 -29.36 -22.15
N LEU A 364 -14.73 -30.35 -21.42
CA LEU A 364 -14.31 -31.74 -21.54
C LEU A 364 -14.44 -32.27 -22.97
N ALA A 365 -15.61 -32.08 -23.58
CA ALA A 365 -15.87 -32.51 -24.96
C ALA A 365 -14.89 -31.86 -25.97
N ARG A 366 -14.41 -30.65 -25.68
CA ARG A 366 -13.41 -29.97 -26.51
C ARG A 366 -11.99 -30.51 -26.30
N LEU A 367 -11.61 -30.83 -25.06
CA LEU A 367 -10.31 -31.43 -24.76
C LEU A 367 -10.19 -32.84 -25.34
N GLU A 368 -11.25 -33.65 -25.25
CA GLU A 368 -11.27 -35.03 -25.79
C GLU A 368 -11.08 -35.09 -27.32
N LYS A 369 -11.52 -34.03 -28.03
CA LYS A 369 -11.36 -33.89 -29.48
C LYS A 369 -9.97 -33.41 -29.90
N LYS A 370 -9.13 -32.95 -28.96
CA LYS A 370 -7.76 -32.54 -29.29
C LYS A 370 -6.89 -33.78 -29.55
N LYS A 371 -5.97 -33.65 -30.50
CA LYS A 371 -4.99 -34.70 -30.78
C LYS A 371 -4.10 -34.90 -29.55
N ALA A 372 -3.75 -36.17 -29.30
CA ALA A 372 -2.89 -36.58 -28.21
C ALA A 372 -1.48 -35.97 -28.33
#